data_AF-A0A3D6EWH0-F1
#
_entry.id   AF-A0A3D6EWH0-F1
#
_cell.length_a   1.000
_cell.length_b   1.000
_cell.length_c   1.000
_cell.angle_alpha   90.00
_cell.angle_beta   90.00
_cell.angle_gamma   90.00
#
_symmetry.space_group_name_H-M   'P 1'
#
loop_
_entity.id
_entity.type
_entity.pdbx_description
1 polymer ?
#
loop_
_entity_poly.entity_id
_entity_poly.type
_entity_poly.pdbx_seq_one_letter_code
_entity_poly.pdbx_strand_id
1 'polypeptide(L)'
;MNGSKKILLYTLLLLLAGCRGTRYLQENQKLLDKQSIEAPKGINKSGLADLYVQKANRRLLGLPINSLVWMHHEGEKRYKQQKFIDKKAKVEARFDKKIAATQNAKRVANYQYRKQNQVDELNKKIEEGNLFMQWGEPAAVFDSANVLATEEKMTDYLFNEGYFQNHVSSTIKEYKKRVSVTYQVKPGKAYFFDTIFYQIGDSSIRKIIQKTRSQSLIRKNDRYKQQTLNKERERIDLLMKDKGYFNFTRQFIEFSIDTAYRGSQQVAVRIEIVNPPRRDSHKLFRVDSVLFTTDAAVNTRDTLKRTSEEYNSITFNYFKDQYNKKILSRRVFIRKDSLYSRSNTFNSQRQLA
;
A
#
# COMPACT_ATOMS: atom_id res chain seq x y z
N MET A 1 -1.57 -21.08 55.68
CA MET A 1 -1.63 -20.25 54.44
C MET A 1 -0.38 -20.28 53.55
N ASN A 2 0.74 -20.91 53.93
CA ASN A 2 1.97 -20.95 53.09
C ASN A 2 2.03 -22.10 52.07
N GLY A 3 1.28 -23.19 52.26
CA GLY A 3 1.25 -24.34 51.34
C GLY A 3 0.62 -24.01 49.98
N SER A 4 -0.57 -23.37 49.98
CA SER A 4 -1.28 -23.02 48.75
C SER A 4 -0.53 -22.00 47.88
N LYS A 5 0.19 -21.04 48.49
CA LYS A 5 1.04 -20.10 47.75
C LYS A 5 2.24 -20.79 47.09
N LYS A 6 2.85 -21.78 47.75
CA LYS A 6 3.93 -22.59 47.17
C LYS A 6 3.41 -23.48 46.04
N ILE A 7 2.27 -24.13 46.21
CA ILE A 7 1.65 -24.97 45.17
C ILE A 7 1.26 -24.13 43.93
N LEU A 8 0.70 -22.93 44.12
CA LEU A 8 0.40 -21.99 43.02
C LEU A 8 1.67 -21.52 42.30
N LEU A 9 2.77 -21.29 43.05
CA LEU A 9 4.05 -20.89 42.49
C LEU A 9 4.70 -22.03 41.67
N TYR A 10 4.63 -23.28 42.17
CA TYR A 10 5.15 -24.46 41.47
C TYR A 10 4.32 -24.82 40.24
N THR A 11 2.98 -24.71 40.29
CA THR A 11 2.12 -24.90 39.11
C THR A 11 2.35 -23.81 38.06
N LEU A 12 2.54 -22.56 38.48
CA LEU A 12 2.92 -21.46 37.59
C LEU A 12 4.29 -21.73 36.93
N LEU A 13 5.30 -22.17 37.69
CA LEU A 13 6.63 -22.55 37.16
C LEU A 13 6.58 -23.73 36.18
N LEU A 14 5.74 -24.74 36.42
CA LEU A 14 5.53 -25.87 35.50
C LEU A 14 4.83 -25.46 34.20
N LEU A 15 3.86 -24.54 34.27
CA LEU A 15 3.19 -23.98 33.09
C LEU A 15 4.16 -23.15 32.23
N LEU A 16 5.16 -22.50 32.84
CA LEU A 16 6.22 -21.77 32.14
C LEU A 16 7.19 -22.69 31.36
N ALA A 17 7.40 -23.93 31.82
CA ALA A 17 8.29 -24.89 31.14
C ALA A 17 7.71 -25.42 29.82
N GLY A 18 6.38 -25.57 29.74
CA GLY A 18 5.66 -26.04 28.55
C GLY A 18 5.54 -25.01 27.42
N CYS A 19 5.78 -23.73 27.71
CA CYS A 19 5.64 -22.62 26.76
C CYS A 19 6.95 -22.22 26.06
N ARG A 20 7.87 -23.18 25.90
CA ARG A 20 9.10 -22.99 25.12
C ARG A 20 8.79 -23.22 23.65
N GLY A 21 8.69 -22.13 22.88
CA GLY A 21 8.43 -22.18 21.42
C GLY A 21 9.39 -23.09 20.63
N THR A 22 10.59 -23.35 21.18
CA THR A 22 11.58 -24.27 20.61
C THR A 22 11.16 -25.75 20.57
N ARG A 23 10.09 -26.14 21.28
CA ARG A 23 9.59 -27.54 21.28
C ARG A 23 8.96 -27.93 19.93
N TYR A 24 8.50 -26.97 19.15
CA TYR A 24 7.82 -27.18 17.87
C TYR A 24 8.77 -27.16 16.67
N LEU A 25 10.07 -27.02 16.92
CA LEU A 25 11.10 -26.99 15.89
C LEU A 25 11.64 -28.40 15.62
N GLN A 26 12.01 -28.65 14.37
CA GLN A 26 12.80 -29.83 14.00
C GLN A 26 14.20 -29.80 14.65
N GLU A 27 14.96 -30.90 14.53
CA GLU A 27 16.27 -31.03 15.18
C GLU A 27 17.26 -29.94 14.77
N ASN A 28 17.35 -29.64 13.46
CA ASN A 28 18.27 -28.66 12.89
C ASN A 28 17.73 -27.22 12.82
N GLN A 29 16.48 -27.01 13.25
CA GLN A 29 15.85 -25.70 13.21
C GLN A 29 16.13 -24.91 14.48
N LYS A 30 16.27 -23.59 14.32
CA LYS A 30 16.41 -22.64 15.43
C LYS A 30 15.27 -21.63 15.41
N LEU A 31 14.85 -21.15 16.57
CA LEU A 31 13.82 -20.13 16.71
C LEU A 31 14.45 -18.75 16.57
N LEU A 32 13.91 -17.91 15.70
CA LEU A 32 14.18 -16.48 15.72
C LEU A 32 13.48 -15.86 16.95
N ASP A 33 14.24 -15.70 18.03
CA ASP A 33 13.71 -15.33 19.35
C ASP A 33 13.68 -13.81 19.57
N LYS A 34 14.66 -13.09 19.03
CA LYS A 34 14.78 -11.64 19.19
C LYS A 34 15.43 -10.99 17.97
N GLN A 35 14.93 -9.81 17.62
CA GLN A 35 15.57 -8.91 16.65
C GLN A 35 15.69 -7.52 17.26
N SER A 36 16.82 -6.84 17.01
CA SER A 36 17.04 -5.47 17.45
C SER A 36 17.84 -4.67 16.43
N ILE A 37 17.66 -3.35 16.44
CA ILE A 37 18.38 -2.41 15.57
C ILE A 37 19.21 -1.46 16.43
N GLU A 38 20.51 -1.48 16.19
CA GLU A 38 21.47 -0.53 16.71
C GLU A 38 21.75 0.51 15.63
N ALA A 39 21.33 1.75 15.87
CA ALA A 39 21.48 2.86 14.95
C ALA A 39 21.80 4.13 15.74
N PRO A 40 22.52 5.10 15.15
CA PRO A 40 22.80 6.39 15.78
C PRO A 40 21.52 7.21 16.02
N LYS A 41 21.63 8.24 16.86
CA LYS A 41 20.53 9.18 17.14
C LYS A 41 20.03 9.83 15.83
N GLY A 42 18.72 10.01 15.70
CA GLY A 42 18.09 10.62 14.53
C GLY A 42 17.66 9.62 13.43
N ILE A 43 18.09 8.37 13.50
CA ILE A 43 17.59 7.31 12.61
C ILE A 43 16.30 6.70 13.17
N ASN A 44 15.27 6.60 12.33
CA ASN A 44 13.98 6.03 12.71
C ASN A 44 14.07 4.50 12.78
N LYS A 45 14.31 3.97 13.99
CA LYS A 45 14.40 2.52 14.23
C LYS A 45 13.08 1.78 13.98
N SER A 46 11.92 2.40 14.22
CA SER A 46 10.64 1.72 13.98
C SER A 46 10.38 1.57 12.48
N GLY A 47 10.67 2.60 11.69
CA GLY A 47 10.59 2.53 10.23
C GLY A 47 11.53 1.48 9.63
N LEU A 48 12.74 1.31 10.20
CA LEU A 48 13.65 0.23 9.80
C LEU A 48 13.14 -1.16 10.21
N ALA A 49 12.51 -1.30 11.38
CA ALA A 49 11.95 -2.59 11.84
C ALA A 49 10.77 -3.07 10.97
N ASP A 50 10.09 -2.17 10.27
CA ASP A 50 9.06 -2.54 9.29
C ASP A 50 9.65 -3.21 8.03
N LEU A 51 10.96 -3.06 7.80
CA LEU A 51 11.68 -3.66 6.67
C LEU A 51 12.14 -5.10 6.92
N TYR A 52 11.94 -5.63 8.13
CA TYR A 52 12.23 -7.03 8.45
C TYR A 52 11.50 -7.97 7.48
N VAL A 53 12.25 -8.78 6.74
CA VAL A 53 11.71 -9.82 5.85
C VAL A 53 11.02 -10.90 6.67
N GLN A 54 11.65 -11.28 7.78
CA GLN A 54 11.11 -12.18 8.78
C GLN A 54 11.09 -11.47 10.13
N LYS A 55 9.95 -11.53 10.84
CA LYS A 55 9.78 -10.99 12.18
C LYS A 55 9.85 -12.10 13.23
N ALA A 56 10.56 -11.85 14.33
CA ALA A 56 10.50 -12.69 15.51
C ALA A 56 9.05 -12.76 16.04
N ASN A 57 8.65 -13.90 16.61
CA ASN A 57 7.31 -14.08 17.17
C ASN A 57 6.98 -13.01 18.22
N ARG A 58 5.72 -12.56 18.23
CA ARG A 58 5.25 -11.61 19.24
C ARG A 58 5.24 -12.27 20.61
N ARG A 59 5.61 -11.48 21.63
CA ARG A 59 5.55 -11.89 23.04
C ARG A 59 4.35 -11.22 23.71
N LEU A 60 3.51 -12.03 24.34
CA LEU A 60 2.38 -11.51 25.11
C LEU A 60 2.90 -10.78 26.36
N LEU A 61 2.60 -9.49 26.48
CA LEU A 61 3.02 -8.63 27.60
C LEU A 61 4.54 -8.64 27.88
N GLY A 62 5.37 -8.89 26.85
CA GLY A 62 6.83 -8.93 26.99
C GLY A 62 7.38 -10.15 27.75
N LEU A 63 6.52 -11.10 28.15
CA LEU A 63 6.93 -12.30 28.87
C LEU A 63 7.81 -13.19 27.97
N PRO A 64 8.83 -13.89 28.51
CA PRO A 64 9.76 -14.75 27.75
C PRO A 64 9.13 -16.08 27.29
N ILE A 65 7.81 -16.10 27.17
CA ILE A 65 6.93 -17.25 26.97
C ILE A 65 6.35 -17.10 25.56
N ASN A 66 6.61 -18.05 24.66
CA ASN A 66 6.06 -18.01 23.30
C ASN A 66 4.62 -18.53 23.30
N SER A 67 3.75 -17.90 24.08
CA SER A 67 2.36 -18.33 24.30
C SER A 67 1.56 -18.37 23.00
N LEU A 68 1.78 -17.43 22.08
CA LEU A 68 1.14 -17.41 20.76
C LEU A 68 1.57 -18.60 19.88
N VAL A 69 2.84 -19.01 19.99
CA VAL A 69 3.35 -20.21 19.30
C VAL A 69 2.71 -21.47 19.85
N TRP A 70 2.61 -21.55 21.18
CA TRP A 70 1.89 -22.64 21.81
C TRP A 70 0.41 -22.70 21.38
N MET A 71 -0.29 -21.55 21.36
CA MET A 71 -1.70 -21.48 20.93
C MET A 71 -1.88 -22.00 19.51
N HIS A 72 -0.99 -21.59 18.59
CA HIS A 72 -1.06 -22.03 17.20
C HIS A 72 -0.96 -23.55 17.07
N HIS A 73 0.10 -24.15 17.62
CA HIS A 73 0.34 -25.58 17.49
C HIS A 73 -0.65 -26.44 18.30
N GLU A 74 -1.15 -25.95 19.43
CA GLU A 74 -2.21 -26.64 20.17
C GLU A 74 -3.55 -26.57 19.42
N GLY A 75 -3.82 -25.45 18.76
CA GLY A 75 -4.92 -25.30 17.81
C GLY A 75 -4.81 -26.28 16.65
N GLU A 76 -3.64 -26.36 16.02
CA GLU A 76 -3.34 -27.24 14.88
C GLU A 76 -3.61 -28.71 15.21
N LYS A 77 -3.14 -29.22 16.36
CA LYS A 77 -3.39 -30.61 16.79
C LYS A 77 -4.87 -30.98 16.91
N ARG A 78 -5.71 -30.01 17.27
CA ARG A 78 -7.15 -30.19 17.48
C ARG A 78 -7.96 -29.85 16.23
N TYR A 79 -7.33 -29.26 15.22
CA TYR A 79 -7.98 -28.79 14.02
C TYR A 79 -8.27 -29.94 13.06
N LYS A 80 -9.51 -30.03 12.59
CA LYS A 80 -9.95 -30.99 11.56
C LYS A 80 -10.70 -30.21 10.51
N GLN A 81 -10.04 -29.90 9.40
CA GLN A 81 -10.59 -29.08 8.31
C GLN A 81 -11.93 -29.64 7.80
N GLN A 82 -12.01 -30.96 7.61
CA GLN A 82 -13.21 -31.64 7.11
C GLN A 82 -14.46 -31.37 7.98
N LYS A 83 -14.29 -31.29 9.31
CA LYS A 83 -15.41 -30.99 10.23
C LYS A 83 -16.05 -29.63 9.93
N PHE A 84 -15.28 -28.65 9.48
CA PHE A 84 -15.79 -27.31 9.14
C PHE A 84 -16.43 -27.31 7.75
N ILE A 85 -15.87 -28.06 6.80
CA ILE A 85 -16.47 -28.28 5.47
C ILE A 85 -17.85 -28.95 5.62
N ASP A 86 -17.94 -30.02 6.40
CA ASP A 86 -19.21 -30.73 6.64
C ASP A 86 -20.24 -29.83 7.33
N LYS A 87 -19.77 -28.98 8.27
CA LYS A 87 -20.64 -28.01 8.96
C LYS A 87 -21.13 -26.93 8.00
N LYS A 88 -20.28 -26.46 7.07
CA LYS A 88 -20.66 -25.50 6.03
C LYS A 88 -21.75 -26.07 5.14
N ALA A 89 -21.56 -27.29 4.62
CA ALA A 89 -22.57 -27.96 3.79
C ALA A 89 -23.92 -28.11 4.51
N LYS A 90 -23.90 -28.46 5.81
CA LYS A 90 -25.13 -28.53 6.63
C LYS A 90 -25.80 -27.16 6.81
N VAL A 91 -25.04 -26.10 7.01
CA VAL A 91 -25.55 -24.74 7.15
C VAL A 91 -26.18 -24.26 5.84
N GLU A 92 -25.51 -24.49 4.72
CA GLU A 92 -26.00 -24.17 3.37
C GLU A 92 -27.32 -24.88 3.11
N ALA A 93 -27.36 -26.20 3.24
CA ALA A 93 -28.57 -27.00 3.05
C ALA A 93 -29.73 -26.56 3.96
N ARG A 94 -29.45 -26.18 5.22
CA ARG A 94 -30.48 -25.69 6.16
C ARG A 94 -31.07 -24.36 5.70
N PHE A 95 -30.25 -23.41 5.25
CA PHE A 95 -30.74 -22.11 4.79
C PHE A 95 -31.40 -22.21 3.41
N ASP A 96 -30.91 -23.06 2.52
CA ASP A 96 -31.50 -23.28 1.20
C ASP A 96 -32.91 -23.84 1.32
N LYS A 97 -33.13 -24.79 2.25
CA LYS A 97 -34.49 -25.26 2.59
C LYS A 97 -35.39 -24.13 3.11
N LYS A 98 -34.88 -23.24 3.97
CA LYS A 98 -35.66 -22.10 4.52
C LYS A 98 -36.00 -21.05 3.45
N ILE A 99 -35.08 -20.81 2.52
CA ILE A 99 -35.25 -19.90 1.39
C ILE A 99 -36.28 -20.48 0.43
N ALA A 100 -36.17 -21.76 0.06
CA ALA A 100 -37.14 -22.43 -0.81
C ALA A 100 -38.57 -22.48 -0.23
N ALA A 101 -38.70 -22.58 1.10
CA ALA A 101 -40.00 -22.63 1.78
C ALA A 101 -40.70 -21.27 1.95
N THR A 102 -40.09 -20.15 1.54
CA THR A 102 -40.64 -18.81 1.79
C THR A 102 -40.71 -17.97 0.52
N GLN A 103 -41.89 -17.42 0.18
CA GLN A 103 -42.06 -16.52 -0.96
C GLN A 103 -41.89 -15.02 -0.62
N ASN A 104 -41.79 -14.67 0.67
CA ASN A 104 -41.62 -13.27 1.10
C ASN A 104 -40.17 -12.78 0.86
N ALA A 105 -40.02 -11.81 -0.03
CA ALA A 105 -38.72 -11.25 -0.44
C ALA A 105 -37.86 -10.74 0.75
N LYS A 106 -38.46 -10.08 1.75
CA LYS A 106 -37.72 -9.57 2.92
C LYS A 106 -37.18 -10.70 3.79
N ARG A 107 -37.93 -11.79 3.93
CA ARG A 107 -37.49 -12.97 4.68
C ARG A 107 -36.39 -13.74 3.95
N VAL A 108 -36.50 -13.87 2.62
CA VAL A 108 -35.47 -14.46 1.77
C VAL A 108 -34.16 -13.68 1.91
N ALA A 109 -34.18 -12.36 1.77
CA ALA A 109 -33.01 -11.51 1.93
C ALA A 109 -32.35 -11.66 3.32
N ASN A 110 -33.13 -11.71 4.40
CA ASN A 110 -32.61 -11.95 5.74
C ASN A 110 -31.98 -13.35 5.90
N TYR A 111 -32.57 -14.39 5.32
CA TYR A 111 -31.97 -15.73 5.34
C TYR A 111 -30.69 -15.81 4.51
N GLN A 112 -30.64 -15.16 3.35
CA GLN A 112 -29.43 -15.05 2.53
C GLN A 112 -28.32 -14.33 3.29
N TYR A 113 -28.61 -13.19 3.92
CA TYR A 113 -27.65 -12.46 4.75
C TYR A 113 -27.10 -13.33 5.90
N ARG A 114 -27.98 -14.04 6.63
CA ARG A 114 -27.56 -14.93 7.72
C ARG A 114 -26.78 -16.16 7.23
N LYS A 115 -27.15 -16.71 6.07
CA LYS A 115 -26.41 -17.79 5.40
C LYS A 115 -25.00 -17.31 5.09
N GLN A 116 -24.87 -16.15 4.44
CA GLN A 116 -23.60 -15.57 4.05
C GLN A 116 -22.69 -15.38 5.26
N ASN A 117 -23.15 -14.71 6.32
CA ASN A 117 -22.35 -14.50 7.52
C ASN A 117 -21.85 -15.81 8.16
N GLN A 118 -22.70 -16.85 8.23
CA GLN A 118 -22.30 -18.14 8.80
C GLN A 118 -21.35 -18.92 7.89
N VAL A 119 -21.55 -18.82 6.57
CA VAL A 119 -20.65 -19.43 5.58
C VAL A 119 -19.29 -18.74 5.62
N ASP A 120 -19.25 -17.41 5.72
CA ASP A 120 -18.01 -16.64 5.80
C ASP A 120 -17.20 -16.96 7.05
N GLU A 121 -17.86 -17.09 8.22
CA GLU A 121 -17.18 -17.55 9.44
C GLU A 121 -16.60 -18.97 9.31
N LEU A 122 -17.27 -19.86 8.54
CA LEU A 122 -16.80 -21.22 8.30
C LEU A 122 -15.68 -21.25 7.26
N ASN A 123 -15.78 -20.47 6.17
CA ASN A 123 -14.72 -20.29 5.19
C ASN A 123 -13.46 -19.77 5.87
N LYS A 124 -13.58 -18.74 6.71
CA LYS A 124 -12.47 -18.24 7.52
C LYS A 124 -11.81 -19.35 8.35
N LYS A 125 -12.59 -20.24 8.96
CA LYS A 125 -12.05 -21.37 9.74
C LYS A 125 -11.45 -22.47 8.87
N ILE A 126 -11.92 -22.63 7.64
CA ILE A 126 -11.39 -23.61 6.66
C ILE A 126 -10.05 -23.12 6.10
N GLU A 127 -9.94 -21.82 5.82
CA GLU A 127 -8.77 -21.20 5.20
C GLU A 127 -7.69 -20.86 6.25
N GLU A 128 -8.07 -20.27 7.38
CA GLU A 128 -7.14 -19.76 8.40
C GLU A 128 -7.01 -20.66 9.64
N GLY A 129 -7.77 -21.76 9.72
CA GLY A 129 -7.76 -22.66 10.87
C GLY A 129 -8.72 -22.26 12.01
N ASN A 130 -8.64 -22.93 13.17
CA ASN A 130 -9.51 -22.59 14.31
C ASN A 130 -9.07 -21.31 15.04
N LEU A 131 -9.88 -20.83 16.00
CA LEU A 131 -9.58 -19.61 16.77
C LEU A 131 -8.21 -19.62 17.46
N PHE A 132 -7.73 -20.78 17.93
CA PHE A 132 -6.42 -20.90 18.56
C PHE A 132 -5.28 -20.73 17.55
N MET A 133 -5.45 -21.24 16.33
CA MET A 133 -4.51 -21.00 15.21
C MET A 133 -4.53 -19.54 14.79
N GLN A 134 -5.71 -18.94 14.64
CA GLN A 134 -5.89 -17.55 14.23
C GLN A 134 -5.34 -16.53 15.24
N TRP A 135 -5.42 -16.81 16.54
CA TRP A 135 -4.85 -15.95 17.58
C TRP A 135 -3.38 -16.24 17.84
N GLY A 136 -2.94 -17.45 17.56
CA GLY A 136 -1.56 -17.87 17.66
C GLY A 136 -0.70 -17.40 16.49
N GLU A 137 0.57 -17.81 16.53
CA GLU A 137 1.51 -17.61 15.44
C GLU A 137 2.33 -18.87 15.23
N PRO A 138 2.65 -19.28 13.99
CA PRO A 138 3.61 -20.35 13.79
C PRO A 138 4.98 -19.97 14.35
N ALA A 139 5.78 -20.96 14.74
CA ALA A 139 7.15 -20.72 15.20
C ALA A 139 7.98 -20.04 14.10
N ALA A 140 8.60 -18.90 14.41
CA ALA A 140 9.48 -18.18 13.50
C ALA A 140 10.81 -18.94 13.36
N VAL A 141 10.90 -19.85 12.40
CA VAL A 141 12.11 -20.62 12.12
C VAL A 141 13.17 -19.69 11.53
N PHE A 142 14.31 -19.56 12.20
CA PHE A 142 15.41 -18.70 11.78
C PHE A 142 15.94 -19.12 10.40
N ASP A 143 16.09 -18.13 9.53
CA ASP A 143 16.65 -18.26 8.20
C ASP A 143 17.66 -17.12 7.95
N SER A 144 18.91 -17.47 7.68
CA SER A 144 19.98 -16.51 7.41
C SER A 144 19.78 -15.74 6.10
N ALA A 145 19.11 -16.32 5.10
CA ALA A 145 18.81 -15.62 3.86
C ALA A 145 17.88 -14.42 4.10
N ASN A 146 16.90 -14.58 5.00
CA ASN A 146 16.00 -13.49 5.39
C ASN A 146 16.71 -12.38 6.18
N VAL A 147 17.78 -12.71 6.91
CA VAL A 147 18.62 -11.71 7.57
C VAL A 147 19.35 -10.86 6.54
N LEU A 148 20.01 -11.49 5.56
CA LEU A 148 20.71 -10.80 4.47
C LEU A 148 19.75 -9.93 3.65
N ALA A 149 18.58 -10.46 3.30
CA ALA A 149 17.56 -9.69 2.58
C ALA A 149 17.02 -8.52 3.40
N THR A 150 17.00 -8.62 4.74
CA THR A 150 16.65 -7.50 5.62
C THR A 150 17.76 -6.44 5.64
N GLU A 151 19.03 -6.84 5.67
CA GLU A 151 20.18 -5.91 5.56
C GLU A 151 20.13 -5.12 4.25
N GLU A 152 19.86 -5.79 3.13
CA GLU A 152 19.71 -5.17 1.80
C GLU A 152 18.55 -4.17 1.79
N LYS A 153 17.36 -4.54 2.29
CA LYS A 153 16.23 -3.61 2.39
C LYS A 153 16.52 -2.38 3.24
N MET A 154 17.21 -2.54 4.35
CA MET A 154 17.62 -1.41 5.19
C MET A 154 18.66 -0.53 4.47
N THR A 155 19.59 -1.15 3.74
CA THR A 155 20.60 -0.46 2.92
C THR A 155 19.93 0.38 1.84
N ASP A 156 18.98 -0.19 1.11
CA ASP A 156 18.20 0.50 0.08
C ASP A 156 17.35 1.63 0.65
N TYR A 157 16.73 1.41 1.81
CA TYR A 157 15.95 2.44 2.49
C TYR A 157 16.83 3.65 2.83
N LEU A 158 18.01 3.42 3.40
CA LEU A 158 18.96 4.48 3.74
C LEU A 158 19.48 5.17 2.48
N PHE A 159 19.81 4.41 1.44
CA PHE A 159 20.20 4.96 0.13
C PHE A 159 19.12 5.90 -0.41
N ASN A 160 17.85 5.49 -0.36
CA ASN A 160 16.71 6.30 -0.78
C ASN A 160 16.46 7.54 0.10
N GLU A 161 16.93 7.53 1.35
CA GLU A 161 16.91 8.67 2.28
C GLU A 161 18.13 9.60 2.17
N GLY A 162 19.04 9.34 1.20
CA GLY A 162 20.20 10.18 0.91
C GLY A 162 21.49 9.76 1.61
N TYR A 163 21.53 8.55 2.16
CA TYR A 163 22.71 7.99 2.81
C TYR A 163 23.42 7.01 1.87
N PHE A 164 24.09 7.51 0.83
CA PHE A 164 24.65 6.65 -0.24
C PHE A 164 25.83 5.78 0.21
N GLN A 165 26.56 6.21 1.24
CA GLN A 165 27.68 5.46 1.83
C GLN A 165 27.27 4.71 3.11
N ASN A 166 26.00 4.32 3.20
CA ASN A 166 25.52 3.58 4.36
C ASN A 166 26.10 2.14 4.37
N HIS A 167 26.14 1.56 5.57
CA HIS A 167 26.52 0.17 5.77
C HIS A 167 25.61 -0.44 6.83
N VAL A 168 24.93 -1.52 6.47
CA VAL A 168 24.12 -2.32 7.37
C VAL A 168 24.73 -3.71 7.44
N SER A 169 24.90 -4.20 8.66
CA SER A 169 25.36 -5.57 8.91
C SER A 169 24.56 -6.17 10.06
N SER A 170 24.64 -7.47 10.25
CA SER A 170 24.02 -8.15 11.40
C SER A 170 25.04 -8.93 12.22
N THR A 171 24.74 -9.05 13.51
CA THR A 171 25.39 -9.99 14.42
C THR A 171 24.36 -11.00 14.88
N ILE A 172 24.69 -12.28 14.71
CA ILE A 172 23.85 -13.41 15.10
C ILE A 172 24.41 -13.98 16.39
N LYS A 173 23.59 -14.02 17.44
CA LYS A 173 23.90 -14.69 18.70
C LYS A 173 23.00 -15.88 18.89
N GLU A 174 23.61 -17.04 19.08
CA GLU A 174 22.90 -18.29 19.30
C GLU A 174 22.99 -18.73 20.76
N TYR A 175 21.88 -19.22 21.29
CA TYR A 175 21.84 -19.85 22.59
C TYR A 175 20.85 -21.00 22.55
N LYS A 176 21.37 -22.23 22.61
CA LYS A 176 20.58 -23.46 22.41
C LYS A 176 19.85 -23.38 21.05
N LYS A 177 18.55 -23.72 20.99
CA LYS A 177 17.73 -23.62 19.76
C LYS A 177 17.16 -22.21 19.51
N ARG A 178 17.80 -21.15 20.02
CA ARG A 178 17.33 -19.76 19.86
C ARG A 178 18.38 -18.90 19.22
N VAL A 179 17.93 -18.01 18.35
CA VAL A 179 18.76 -17.06 17.61
C VAL A 179 18.27 -15.65 17.92
N SER A 180 19.21 -14.78 18.25
CA SER A 180 18.99 -13.34 18.34
C SER A 180 19.79 -12.64 17.27
N VAL A 181 19.13 -11.77 16.48
CA VAL A 181 19.77 -11.01 15.41
C VAL A 181 19.82 -9.54 15.82
N THR A 182 21.00 -8.93 15.76
CA THR A 182 21.17 -7.49 15.97
C THR A 182 21.68 -6.85 14.69
N TYR A 183 20.86 -6.00 14.08
CA TYR A 183 21.23 -5.22 12.90
C TYR A 183 21.95 -3.95 13.33
N GLN A 184 23.19 -3.79 12.88
CA GLN A 184 24.03 -2.63 13.10
C GLN A 184 23.92 -1.72 11.88
N VAL A 185 23.31 -0.56 12.07
CA VAL A 185 23.01 0.40 11.02
C VAL A 185 23.94 1.59 11.15
N LYS A 186 24.82 1.75 10.16
CA LYS A 186 25.72 2.89 10.01
C LYS A 186 25.28 3.69 8.78
N PRO A 187 24.43 4.73 8.95
CA PRO A 187 23.93 5.50 7.81
C PRO A 187 25.04 6.27 7.08
N GLY A 188 26.16 6.58 7.72
CA GLY A 188 27.14 7.50 7.14
C GLY A 188 26.58 8.92 7.05
N LYS A 189 27.12 9.74 6.14
CA LYS A 189 26.72 11.15 6.00
C LYS A 189 25.58 11.28 4.98
N ALA A 190 24.64 12.16 5.28
CA ALA A 190 23.56 12.50 4.37
C ALA A 190 24.08 13.34 3.21
N TYR A 191 23.54 13.09 2.02
CA TYR A 191 23.82 13.86 0.81
C TYR A 191 22.73 14.89 0.55
N PHE A 192 23.10 16.02 -0.04
CA PHE A 192 22.23 17.16 -0.28
C PHE A 192 22.24 17.55 -1.75
N PHE A 193 21.09 18.03 -2.26
CA PHE A 193 21.01 18.54 -3.62
C PHE A 193 21.84 19.82 -3.74
N ASP A 194 22.81 19.86 -4.65
CA ASP A 194 23.62 21.07 -4.91
C ASP A 194 23.26 21.70 -6.26
N THR A 195 23.28 20.89 -7.31
CA THR A 195 23.10 21.34 -8.69
C THR A 195 21.91 20.64 -9.32
N ILE A 196 21.00 21.43 -9.90
CA ILE A 196 19.76 20.93 -10.54
C ILE A 196 19.71 21.49 -11.97
N PHE A 197 19.85 20.60 -12.94
CA PHE A 197 19.86 20.93 -14.37
C PHE A 197 18.65 20.29 -15.08
N TYR A 198 18.04 21.03 -16.01
CA TYR A 198 16.93 20.56 -16.82
C TYR A 198 17.36 20.35 -18.29
N GLN A 199 17.16 19.14 -18.81
CA GLN A 199 17.38 18.78 -20.20
C GLN A 199 16.02 18.53 -20.86
N ILE A 200 15.55 19.46 -21.69
CA ILE A 200 14.20 19.38 -22.27
C ILE A 200 14.28 19.73 -23.75
N GLY A 201 14.05 18.74 -24.63
CA GLY A 201 14.07 18.93 -26.08
C GLY A 201 12.91 19.82 -26.58
N ASP A 202 11.69 19.54 -26.11
CA ASP A 202 10.49 20.32 -26.46
C ASP A 202 10.53 21.75 -25.89
N SER A 203 10.66 22.73 -26.79
CA SER A 203 10.74 24.15 -26.41
C SER A 203 9.49 24.68 -25.71
N SER A 204 8.30 24.13 -25.99
CA SER A 204 7.04 24.52 -25.36
C SER A 204 6.98 24.04 -23.91
N ILE A 205 7.36 22.79 -23.67
CA ILE A 205 7.47 22.24 -22.31
C ILE A 205 8.56 22.99 -21.54
N ARG A 206 9.72 23.24 -22.15
CA ARG A 206 10.83 23.98 -21.51
C ARG A 206 10.36 25.32 -20.98
N LYS A 207 9.59 26.09 -21.76
CA LYS A 207 9.01 27.37 -21.34
C LYS A 207 8.08 27.22 -20.14
N ILE A 208 7.24 26.17 -20.09
CA ILE A 208 6.32 25.94 -18.97
C ILE A 208 7.09 25.57 -17.70
N ILE A 209 8.09 24.70 -17.80
CA ILE A 209 8.92 24.29 -16.65
C ILE A 209 9.71 25.49 -16.10
N GLN A 210 10.31 26.31 -16.97
CA GLN A 210 11.01 27.52 -16.55
C GLN A 210 10.09 28.49 -15.79
N LYS A 211 8.87 28.71 -16.28
CA LYS A 211 7.87 29.58 -15.62
C LYS A 211 7.38 29.03 -14.28
N THR A 212 7.45 27.72 -14.06
CA THR A 212 6.95 27.06 -12.84
C THR A 212 8.08 26.55 -11.95
N ARG A 213 9.33 26.95 -12.22
CA ARG A 213 10.51 26.46 -11.51
C ARG A 213 10.47 26.71 -10.00
N SER A 214 9.88 27.83 -9.57
CA SER A 214 9.70 28.16 -8.14
C SER A 214 8.80 27.18 -7.39
N GLN A 215 7.96 26.42 -8.10
CA GLN A 215 7.08 25.40 -7.54
C GLN A 215 7.75 24.03 -7.41
N SER A 216 9.01 23.89 -7.85
CA SER A 216 9.73 22.62 -7.75
C SER A 216 9.86 22.17 -6.29
N LEU A 217 9.69 20.87 -6.08
CA LEU A 217 9.89 20.22 -4.79
C LEU A 217 11.36 19.89 -4.53
N ILE A 218 12.21 19.95 -5.57
CA ILE A 218 13.64 19.73 -5.45
C ILE A 218 14.31 21.09 -5.27
N ARG A 219 14.96 21.28 -4.13
CA ARG A 219 15.63 22.54 -3.79
C ARG A 219 17.07 22.30 -3.43
N LYS A 220 17.91 23.28 -3.78
CA LYS A 220 19.30 23.30 -3.35
C LYS A 220 19.38 23.29 -1.83
N ASN A 221 20.34 22.55 -1.29
CA ASN A 221 20.60 22.31 0.12
C ASN A 221 19.56 21.46 0.87
N ASP A 222 18.50 20.99 0.21
CA ASP A 222 17.63 19.97 0.80
C ASP A 222 18.33 18.61 0.79
N ARG A 223 18.10 17.80 1.82
CA ARG A 223 18.61 16.41 1.85
C ARG A 223 18.02 15.64 0.68
N TYR A 224 18.87 14.87 0.00
CA TYR A 224 18.43 13.94 -1.01
C TYR A 224 17.38 12.99 -0.43
N LYS A 225 16.24 12.88 -1.12
CA LYS A 225 15.24 11.84 -0.87
C LYS A 225 14.65 11.39 -2.19
N GLN A 226 14.67 10.08 -2.44
CA GLN A 226 14.04 9.50 -3.63
C GLN A 226 12.55 9.86 -3.72
N GLN A 227 11.86 9.92 -2.58
CA GLN A 227 10.45 10.30 -2.53
C GLN A 227 10.20 11.73 -3.03
N THR A 228 11.14 12.67 -2.81
CA THR A 228 11.03 14.05 -3.33
C THR A 228 11.09 14.05 -4.85
N LEU A 229 11.99 13.27 -5.45
CA LEU A 229 12.06 13.11 -6.92
C LEU A 229 10.77 12.51 -7.47
N ASN A 230 10.20 11.49 -6.80
CA ASN A 230 8.94 10.88 -7.20
C ASN A 230 7.78 11.88 -7.17
N LYS A 231 7.70 12.72 -6.13
CA LYS A 231 6.68 13.77 -6.03
C LYS A 231 6.89 14.87 -7.07
N GLU A 232 8.13 15.24 -7.36
CA GLU A 232 8.43 16.20 -8.44
C GLU A 232 8.02 15.65 -9.80
N ARG A 233 8.27 14.35 -10.06
CA ARG A 233 7.81 13.64 -11.26
C ARG A 233 6.31 13.75 -11.43
N GLU A 234 5.56 13.49 -10.36
CA GLU A 234 4.10 13.59 -10.34
C GLU A 234 3.63 15.04 -10.54
N ARG A 235 4.27 16.02 -9.88
CA ARG A 235 3.96 17.43 -10.05
C ARG A 235 4.10 17.87 -11.51
N ILE A 236 5.19 17.49 -12.18
CA ILE A 236 5.43 17.82 -13.59
C ILE A 236 4.39 17.13 -14.49
N ASP A 237 4.12 15.84 -14.27
CA ASP A 237 3.09 15.09 -15.02
C ASP A 237 1.71 15.77 -14.94
N LEU A 238 1.27 16.09 -13.72
CA LEU A 238 -0.01 16.77 -13.49
C LEU A 238 -0.02 18.17 -14.09
N LEU A 239 1.07 18.93 -13.96
CA LEU A 239 1.22 20.25 -14.55
C LEU A 239 1.09 20.21 -16.08
N MET A 240 1.76 19.25 -16.75
CA MET A 240 1.68 19.11 -18.21
C MET A 240 0.26 18.77 -18.65
N LYS A 241 -0.40 17.84 -17.95
CA LYS A 241 -1.81 17.51 -18.21
C LYS A 241 -2.74 18.71 -18.00
N ASP A 242 -2.46 19.58 -17.05
CA ASP A 242 -3.20 20.83 -16.84
C ASP A 242 -2.90 21.92 -17.88
N LYS A 243 -1.87 21.74 -18.70
CA LYS A 243 -1.49 22.63 -19.79
C LYS A 243 -1.84 22.07 -21.18
N GLY A 244 -2.73 21.08 -21.26
CA GLY A 244 -3.21 20.54 -22.53
C GLY A 244 -2.45 19.32 -23.03
N TYR A 245 -1.40 18.85 -22.35
CA TYR A 245 -0.66 17.66 -22.76
C TYR A 245 -1.32 16.39 -22.21
N PHE A 246 -2.49 16.04 -22.75
CA PHE A 246 -3.31 14.91 -22.28
C PHE A 246 -2.54 13.59 -22.21
N ASN A 247 -1.73 13.30 -23.24
CA ASN A 247 -0.92 12.07 -23.34
C ASN A 247 0.40 12.13 -22.56
N PHE A 248 0.69 13.20 -21.84
CA PHE A 248 1.91 13.28 -21.04
C PHE A 248 1.86 12.25 -19.90
N THR A 249 2.97 11.58 -19.64
CA THR A 249 3.09 10.59 -18.57
C THR A 249 4.39 10.78 -17.81
N ARG A 250 4.43 10.21 -16.61
CA ARG A 250 5.63 10.19 -15.74
C ARG A 250 6.84 9.53 -16.41
N GLN A 251 6.63 8.65 -17.38
CA GLN A 251 7.71 7.92 -18.06
C GLN A 251 8.58 8.82 -18.94
N PHE A 252 8.07 9.99 -19.34
CA PHE A 252 8.88 10.98 -20.06
C PHE A 252 9.86 11.73 -19.16
N ILE A 253 9.79 11.55 -17.82
CA ILE A 253 10.61 12.29 -16.87
C ILE A 253 11.66 11.36 -16.25
N GLU A 254 12.90 11.57 -16.64
CA GLU A 254 14.05 10.82 -16.16
C GLU A 254 14.89 11.67 -15.20
N PHE A 255 15.43 11.02 -14.16
CA PHE A 255 16.35 11.65 -13.21
C PHE A 255 17.67 10.90 -13.27
N SER A 256 18.75 11.60 -13.59
CA SER A 256 20.11 11.10 -13.44
C SER A 256 20.74 11.73 -12.21
N ILE A 257 21.23 10.90 -11.30
CA ILE A 257 21.78 11.30 -10.02
C ILE A 257 23.29 11.05 -10.08
N ASP A 258 24.07 12.11 -9.97
CA ASP A 258 25.52 12.04 -9.88
C ASP A 258 25.95 12.36 -8.45
N THR A 259 26.56 11.37 -7.80
CA THR A 259 27.09 11.44 -6.43
C THR A 259 28.62 11.57 -6.39
N ALA A 260 29.29 11.49 -7.55
CA ALA A 260 30.73 11.71 -7.70
C ALA A 260 31.06 13.20 -7.94
N TYR A 261 30.04 14.01 -8.23
CA TYR A 261 30.15 15.44 -8.49
C TYR A 261 30.62 16.23 -7.24
N ARG A 262 31.77 16.92 -7.37
CA ARG A 262 32.31 17.96 -6.44
C ARG A 262 32.28 17.61 -4.94
N GLY A 263 33.09 16.65 -4.51
CA GLY A 263 33.46 16.52 -3.09
C GLY A 263 32.31 16.05 -2.17
N SER A 264 32.66 15.74 -0.91
CA SER A 264 31.85 14.87 -0.07
C SER A 264 30.43 15.42 0.19
N GLN A 265 29.40 14.58 -0.05
CA GLN A 265 28.00 14.76 0.38
C GLN A 265 27.11 15.68 -0.48
N GLN A 266 27.47 15.92 -1.73
CA GLN A 266 26.64 16.67 -2.67
C GLN A 266 26.13 15.81 -3.81
N VAL A 267 24.98 16.20 -4.37
CA VAL A 267 24.33 15.52 -5.49
C VAL A 267 24.03 16.52 -6.59
N ALA A 268 24.45 16.19 -7.80
CA ALA A 268 23.93 16.83 -9.00
C ALA A 268 22.79 15.99 -9.57
N VAL A 269 21.66 16.65 -9.87
CA VAL A 269 20.49 16.01 -10.48
C VAL A 269 20.26 16.60 -11.86
N ARG A 270 20.26 15.74 -12.86
CA ARG A 270 19.78 16.04 -14.21
C ARG A 270 18.33 15.57 -14.31
N ILE A 271 17.43 16.50 -14.61
CA ILE A 271 16.02 16.22 -14.89
C ILE A 271 15.83 16.30 -16.39
N GLU A 272 15.64 15.15 -17.01
CA GLU A 272 15.41 15.04 -18.44
C GLU A 272 13.92 14.84 -18.74
N ILE A 273 13.38 15.62 -19.67
CA ILE A 273 12.04 15.39 -20.22
C ILE A 273 12.21 14.93 -21.67
N VAL A 274 12.05 13.62 -21.86
CA VAL A 274 12.22 12.93 -23.13
C VAL A 274 11.00 13.14 -24.02
N ASN A 275 11.23 13.34 -25.31
CA ASN A 275 10.16 13.46 -26.28
C ASN A 275 9.53 12.09 -26.61
N PRO A 276 8.27 12.04 -27.05
CA PRO A 276 7.66 10.79 -27.50
C PRO A 276 8.45 10.18 -28.67
N PRO A 277 8.52 8.84 -28.78
CA PRO A 277 9.22 8.19 -29.88
C PRO A 277 8.75 8.72 -31.25
N ARG A 278 9.71 8.97 -32.15
CA ARG A 278 9.48 9.48 -33.51
C ARG A 278 8.81 10.86 -33.58
N ARG A 279 8.91 11.67 -32.51
CA ARG A 279 8.41 13.06 -32.48
C ARG A 279 9.38 13.98 -31.80
N ASP A 280 9.47 15.22 -32.29
CA ASP A 280 10.32 16.26 -31.71
C ASP A 280 9.60 17.08 -30.61
N SER A 281 8.31 16.84 -30.41
CA SER A 281 7.49 17.56 -29.42
C SER A 281 6.29 16.75 -28.94
N HIS A 282 5.74 17.18 -27.81
CA HIS A 282 4.54 16.62 -27.23
C HIS A 282 3.29 17.25 -27.85
N LYS A 283 2.31 16.40 -28.20
CA LYS A 283 1.05 16.86 -28.79
C LYS A 283 0.21 17.61 -27.75
N LEU A 284 -0.27 18.79 -28.15
CA LEU A 284 -1.22 19.59 -27.39
C LEU A 284 -2.65 19.19 -27.76
N PHE A 285 -3.52 19.08 -26.75
CA PHE A 285 -4.92 18.67 -26.91
C PHE A 285 -5.86 19.80 -26.50
N ARG A 286 -6.90 19.97 -27.31
CA ARG A 286 -8.05 20.84 -27.02
C ARG A 286 -9.29 19.97 -26.83
N VAL A 287 -10.22 20.50 -26.06
CA VAL A 287 -11.51 19.87 -25.82
C VAL A 287 -12.38 20.14 -27.04
N ASP A 288 -12.69 19.10 -27.79
CA ASP A 288 -13.54 19.19 -28.98
C ASP A 288 -15.00 19.52 -28.62
N SER A 289 -15.56 18.76 -27.69
CA SER A 289 -16.96 18.87 -27.29
C SER A 289 -17.15 18.46 -25.83
N VAL A 290 -18.19 19.02 -25.19
CA VAL A 290 -18.58 18.67 -23.82
C VAL A 290 -20.00 18.11 -23.87
N LEU A 291 -20.11 16.81 -23.66
CA LEU A 291 -21.38 16.08 -23.66
C LEU A 291 -21.77 15.76 -22.22
N PHE A 292 -22.95 16.20 -21.79
CA PHE A 292 -23.49 15.97 -20.46
C PHE A 292 -24.73 15.09 -20.54
N THR A 293 -24.63 13.87 -20.01
CA THR A 293 -25.75 12.91 -20.02
C THR A 293 -26.30 12.73 -18.61
N THR A 294 -27.52 13.20 -18.33
CA THR A 294 -28.07 13.26 -16.95
C THR A 294 -28.59 11.93 -16.41
N ASP A 295 -28.84 10.97 -17.28
CA ASP A 295 -29.47 9.68 -17.02
C ASP A 295 -28.66 8.54 -17.65
N ALA A 296 -27.33 8.65 -17.57
CA ALA A 296 -26.38 7.71 -18.16
C ALA A 296 -26.54 6.26 -17.67
N ALA A 297 -27.10 6.05 -16.47
CA ALA A 297 -27.35 4.73 -15.89
C ALA A 297 -28.68 4.09 -16.33
N VAL A 298 -29.54 4.81 -17.06
CA VAL A 298 -30.84 4.29 -17.50
C VAL A 298 -30.65 3.47 -18.77
N ASN A 299 -30.72 2.13 -18.62
CA ASN A 299 -30.81 1.21 -19.74
C ASN A 299 -32.26 1.17 -20.24
N THR A 300 -32.57 1.99 -21.24
CA THR A 300 -33.88 1.94 -21.90
C THR A 300 -33.89 0.84 -22.96
N ARG A 301 -34.88 -0.06 -22.92
CA ARG A 301 -35.15 -0.99 -24.03
C ARG A 301 -35.60 -0.18 -25.26
N ASP A 302 -34.76 -0.15 -26.29
CA ASP A 302 -34.92 0.21 -27.72
C ASP A 302 -35.90 1.29 -28.24
N THR A 303 -36.79 1.92 -27.44
CA THR A 303 -37.83 2.81 -27.98
C THR A 303 -37.74 4.28 -27.58
N LEU A 304 -36.95 4.64 -26.56
CA LEU A 304 -36.77 6.04 -26.16
C LEU A 304 -35.56 6.64 -26.88
N LYS A 305 -35.78 7.69 -27.67
CA LYS A 305 -34.69 8.51 -28.23
C LYS A 305 -34.33 9.61 -27.25
N ARG A 306 -33.03 9.82 -27.04
CA ARG A 306 -32.52 10.91 -26.22
C ARG A 306 -32.76 12.24 -26.93
N THR A 307 -33.29 13.21 -26.19
CA THR A 307 -33.30 14.61 -26.62
C THR A 307 -31.91 15.19 -26.39
N SER A 308 -31.41 15.96 -27.35
CA SER A 308 -30.12 16.65 -27.28
C SER A 308 -30.36 18.15 -27.41
N GLU A 309 -29.94 18.92 -26.41
CA GLU A 309 -30.05 20.37 -26.41
C GLU A 309 -28.74 21.02 -26.01
N GLU A 310 -28.33 22.07 -26.74
CA GLU A 310 -27.12 22.82 -26.41
C GLU A 310 -27.44 23.99 -25.46
N TYR A 311 -26.65 24.11 -24.40
CA TYR A 311 -26.69 25.25 -23.49
C TYR A 311 -25.28 25.60 -23.02
N ASN A 312 -24.85 26.86 -23.23
CA ASN A 312 -23.49 27.33 -22.90
C ASN A 312 -22.36 26.44 -23.46
N SER A 313 -22.47 26.02 -24.73
CA SER A 313 -21.48 25.15 -25.41
C SER A 313 -21.29 23.77 -24.76
N ILE A 314 -22.30 23.32 -24.01
CA ILE A 314 -22.42 21.96 -23.47
C ILE A 314 -23.66 21.33 -24.11
N THR A 315 -23.50 20.15 -24.69
CA THR A 315 -24.63 19.38 -25.24
C THR A 315 -25.20 18.50 -24.13
N PHE A 316 -26.43 18.80 -23.71
CA PHE A 316 -27.16 18.04 -22.70
C PHE A 316 -28.01 16.96 -23.37
N ASN A 317 -27.82 15.71 -22.93
CA ASN A 317 -28.53 14.54 -23.43
C ASN A 317 -29.38 13.92 -22.31
N TYR A 318 -30.68 13.75 -22.56
CA TYR A 318 -31.61 13.19 -21.57
C TYR A 318 -32.85 12.55 -22.23
N PHE A 319 -33.48 11.61 -21.55
CA PHE A 319 -34.81 11.09 -21.90
C PHE A 319 -35.93 11.97 -21.36
N LYS A 320 -35.74 12.54 -20.16
CA LYS A 320 -36.68 13.47 -19.52
C LYS A 320 -35.93 14.68 -18.97
N ASP A 321 -36.43 15.88 -19.24
CA ASP A 321 -35.85 17.10 -18.69
C ASP A 321 -36.21 17.22 -17.20
N GLN A 322 -35.25 16.87 -16.34
CA GLN A 322 -35.41 16.86 -14.88
C GLN A 322 -34.48 17.84 -14.17
N TYR A 323 -33.48 18.37 -14.87
CA TYR A 323 -32.38 19.12 -14.27
C TYR A 323 -32.18 20.46 -14.95
N ASN A 324 -32.01 21.50 -14.13
CA ASN A 324 -31.77 22.84 -14.64
C ASN A 324 -30.37 22.96 -15.28
N LYS A 325 -30.33 23.11 -16.61
CA LYS A 325 -29.11 23.24 -17.43
C LYS A 325 -28.20 24.40 -17.00
N LYS A 326 -28.77 25.51 -16.51
CA LYS A 326 -28.00 26.65 -15.97
C LYS A 326 -27.27 26.29 -14.68
N ILE A 327 -27.88 25.48 -13.82
CA ILE A 327 -27.22 25.01 -12.58
C ILE A 327 -26.13 24.00 -12.92
N LEU A 328 -26.41 23.04 -13.80
CA LEU A 328 -25.44 22.01 -14.19
C LEU A 328 -24.22 22.60 -14.92
N SER A 329 -24.45 23.49 -15.88
CA SER A 329 -23.34 24.13 -16.64
C SER A 329 -22.37 24.90 -15.74
N ARG A 330 -22.83 25.48 -14.62
CA ARG A 330 -21.95 26.16 -13.64
C ARG A 330 -21.01 25.21 -12.89
N ARG A 331 -21.30 23.91 -12.89
CA ARG A 331 -20.47 22.85 -12.26
C ARG A 331 -19.53 22.18 -13.25
N VAL A 332 -19.58 22.55 -14.52
CA VAL A 332 -18.71 22.04 -15.58
C VAL A 332 -17.60 23.07 -15.84
N PHE A 333 -16.37 22.71 -15.50
CA PHE A 333 -15.20 23.61 -15.62
C PHE A 333 -14.42 23.42 -16.92
N ILE A 334 -14.73 22.37 -17.70
CA ILE A 334 -14.17 22.15 -19.04
C ILE A 334 -15.01 22.94 -20.06
N ARG A 335 -14.36 23.54 -21.06
CA ARG A 335 -15.04 24.28 -22.14
C ARG A 335 -14.61 23.76 -23.51
N LYS A 336 -15.54 23.79 -24.47
CA LYS A 336 -15.23 23.59 -25.89
C LYS A 336 -14.09 24.52 -26.35
N ASP A 337 -13.21 24.00 -27.19
CA ASP A 337 -12.00 24.61 -27.75
C ASP A 337 -10.92 25.04 -26.74
N SER A 338 -11.17 24.93 -25.44
CA SER A 338 -10.15 25.16 -24.40
C SER A 338 -9.08 24.06 -24.43
N LEU A 339 -7.89 24.39 -23.93
CA LEU A 339 -6.87 23.36 -23.69
C LEU A 339 -7.39 22.35 -22.68
N TYR A 340 -7.04 21.09 -22.88
CA TYR A 340 -7.32 20.06 -21.89
C TYR A 340 -6.70 20.44 -20.53
N SER A 341 -7.47 20.30 -19.46
CA SER A 341 -6.96 20.38 -18.08
C SER A 341 -7.55 19.25 -17.26
N ARG A 342 -6.66 18.42 -16.72
CA ARG A 342 -7.01 17.34 -15.80
C ARG A 342 -7.76 17.86 -14.59
N SER A 343 -7.28 18.94 -13.98
CA SER A 343 -7.87 19.55 -12.79
C SER A 343 -9.28 20.05 -13.06
N ASN A 344 -9.54 20.69 -14.20
CA ASN A 344 -10.90 21.09 -14.59
C ASN A 344 -11.79 19.87 -14.81
N THR A 345 -11.29 18.80 -15.45
CA THR A 345 -12.04 17.55 -15.62
C THR A 345 -12.42 16.91 -14.29
N PHE A 346 -11.43 16.73 -13.40
CA PHE A 346 -11.64 16.11 -12.10
C PHE A 346 -12.57 16.96 -11.20
N ASN A 347 -12.39 18.29 -11.21
CA ASN A 347 -13.28 19.18 -10.46
C ASN A 347 -14.71 19.14 -10.98
N SER A 348 -14.91 18.99 -12.30
CA SER A 348 -16.25 18.87 -12.88
C SER A 348 -16.92 17.58 -12.37
N GLN A 349 -16.21 16.45 -12.43
CA GLN A 349 -16.71 15.17 -11.91
C GLN A 349 -17.04 15.25 -10.41
N ARG A 350 -16.16 15.84 -9.60
CA ARG A 350 -16.35 15.99 -8.14
C ARG A 350 -17.54 16.86 -7.76
N GLN A 351 -17.86 17.89 -8.55
CA GLN A 351 -19.02 18.77 -8.28
C GLN A 351 -20.36 18.15 -8.70
N LEU A 352 -20.32 17.05 -9.46
CA LEU A 352 -21.48 16.36 -10.03
C LEU A 352 -21.75 15.00 -9.38
N ALA A 353 -20.78 14.45 -8.65
CA ALA A 353 -20.94 13.30 -7.77
C ALA A 353 -21.59 13.74 -6.45
#